data_AF-A0A849RTY0-F1
#
_entry.id   AF-A0A849RTY0-F1
#
_cell.length_a   1.000
_cell.length_b   1.000
_cell.length_c   1.000
_cell.angle_alpha   90.00
_cell.angle_beta   90.00
_cell.angle_gamma   90.00
#
_symmetry.space_group_name_H-M   'P 1'
#
loop_
_entity.id
_entity.type
_entity.pdbx_description
1 polymer ?
#
loop_
_entity_poly.entity_id
_entity_poly.type
_entity_poly.pdbx_seq_one_letter_code
_entity_poly.pdbx_strand_id
1 'polypeptide(L)'
;MSHVHANLAAGRWQTLSLMEQLANVGSDVARARRWQGKDPGLSEKAFIRALELLDLSIGDARWKGRRKELTRVREVLCDAMCGGSAYNSNLASLDRYFFHFAVAARAGH
;
A
#
# COMPACT_ATOMS: atom_id res chain seq x y z
N MET A 1 -7.11 -5.07 -16.28
CA MET A 1 -7.05 -3.69 -15.75
C MET A 1 -5.81 -3.03 -16.28
N SER A 2 -5.85 -1.75 -16.67
CA SER A 2 -4.62 -1.02 -16.97
C SER A 2 -3.90 -0.70 -15.66
N HIS A 3 -2.60 -0.98 -15.61
CA HIS A 3 -1.77 -0.67 -14.45
C HIS A 3 -1.44 0.82 -14.46
N VAL A 4 -1.78 1.55 -13.39
CA VAL A 4 -1.37 2.95 -13.25
C VAL A 4 0.16 3.01 -13.10
N HIS A 5 0.78 1.95 -12.57
CA HIS A 5 2.23 1.78 -12.54
C HIS A 5 2.71 0.74 -13.55
N ALA A 6 2.49 0.99 -14.84
CA ALA A 6 2.87 0.09 -15.93
C ALA A 6 4.34 -0.39 -15.85
N ASN A 7 5.29 0.51 -15.53
CA ASN A 7 6.71 0.15 -15.40
C ASN A 7 7.03 -0.71 -14.16
N LEU A 8 6.27 -0.56 -13.06
CA LEU A 8 6.44 -1.42 -11.89
C LEU A 8 5.85 -2.80 -12.16
N ALA A 9 4.68 -2.85 -12.80
CA ALA A 9 4.04 -4.08 -13.22
C ALA A 9 4.89 -4.88 -14.24
N ALA A 10 5.75 -4.21 -15.03
CA ALA A 10 6.64 -4.81 -16.02
C ALA A 10 7.90 -5.51 -15.45
N GLY A 11 7.92 -5.86 -14.16
CA GLY A 11 8.97 -6.68 -13.54
C GLY A 11 9.90 -5.95 -12.57
N ARG A 12 9.94 -4.61 -12.61
CA ARG A 12 10.76 -3.82 -11.65
C ARG A 12 10.27 -3.96 -10.22
N TRP A 13 8.97 -4.15 -10.00
CA TRP A 13 8.43 -4.31 -8.64
C TRP A 13 9.03 -5.54 -7.93
N GLN A 14 9.25 -6.62 -8.67
CA GLN A 14 9.80 -7.87 -8.16
C GLN A 14 11.31 -7.80 -7.90
N THR A 15 12.00 -6.73 -8.29
CA THR A 15 13.41 -6.54 -7.90
C THR A 15 13.55 -5.84 -6.55
N LEU A 16 12.49 -5.18 -6.06
CA LEU A 16 12.46 -4.55 -4.75
C LEU A 16 12.37 -5.60 -3.64
N SER A 17 12.99 -5.32 -2.49
CA SER A 17 12.76 -6.04 -1.25
C SER A 17 11.32 -5.83 -0.73
N LEU A 18 10.85 -6.69 0.17
CA LEU A 18 9.52 -6.51 0.76
C LEU A 18 9.39 -5.16 1.49
N MET A 19 10.46 -4.71 2.16
CA MET A 19 10.47 -3.43 2.86
C MET A 19 10.29 -2.26 1.88
N GLU A 20 11.01 -2.28 0.75
CA GLU A 20 10.86 -1.26 -0.29
C GLU A 20 9.49 -1.30 -0.94
N GLN A 21 8.94 -2.49 -1.21
CA GLN A 21 7.57 -2.61 -1.75
C GLN A 21 6.55 -1.98 -0.80
N LEU A 22 6.60 -2.31 0.50
CA LEU A 22 5.69 -1.77 1.50
C LEU A 22 5.93 -0.27 1.77
N ALA A 23 7.16 0.23 1.65
CA ALA A 23 7.46 1.66 1.71
C ALA A 23 6.80 2.43 0.55
N ASN A 24 6.83 1.86 -0.66
CA ASN A 24 6.17 2.45 -1.83
C ASN A 24 4.64 2.44 -1.70
N VAL A 25 4.06 1.34 -1.20
CA VAL A 25 2.63 1.29 -0.82
C VAL A 25 2.31 2.42 0.18
N GLY A 26 3.14 2.58 1.21
CA GLY A 26 3.01 3.63 2.22
C GLY A 26 2.95 5.04 1.66
N SER A 27 3.74 5.33 0.63
CA SER A 27 3.74 6.64 -0.05
C SER A 27 2.40 6.96 -0.71
N ASP A 28 1.64 5.93 -1.12
CA ASP A 28 0.29 6.09 -1.64
C ASP A 28 -0.77 6.18 -0.55
N VAL A 29 -0.61 5.42 0.53
CA VAL A 29 -1.48 5.56 1.73
C VAL A 29 -1.37 6.96 2.33
N ALA A 30 -0.15 7.49 2.47
CA ALA A 30 0.08 8.85 2.96
C ALA A 30 -0.56 9.91 2.06
N ARG A 31 -0.55 9.70 0.74
CA ARG A 31 -1.24 10.58 -0.22
C ARG A 31 -2.75 10.49 -0.12
N ALA A 32 -3.31 9.28 0.02
CA ALA A 32 -4.74 9.10 0.23
C ALA A 32 -5.18 9.85 1.50
N ARG A 33 -4.47 9.64 2.62
CA ARG A 33 -4.70 10.36 3.88
C ARG A 33 -4.63 11.88 3.71
N ARG A 34 -3.62 12.39 2.99
CA ARG A 34 -3.40 13.83 2.80
C ARG A 34 -4.59 14.53 2.12
N TRP A 35 -5.22 13.84 1.17
CA TRP A 35 -6.35 14.36 0.39
C TRP A 35 -7.72 13.97 0.95
N GLN A 36 -7.78 13.04 1.90
CA GLN A 36 -9.01 12.68 2.60
C GLN A 36 -9.66 13.92 3.22
N GLY A 37 -10.95 14.13 2.90
CA GLY A 37 -11.73 15.29 3.35
C GLY A 37 -11.40 16.62 2.66
N LYS A 38 -10.43 16.64 1.74
CA LYS A 38 -10.05 17.84 0.95
C LYS A 38 -10.41 17.69 -0.51
N ASP A 39 -10.01 16.58 -1.11
CA ASP A 39 -10.31 16.22 -2.49
C ASP A 39 -10.54 14.70 -2.56
N PRO A 40 -11.81 14.25 -2.56
CA PRO A 40 -12.14 12.83 -2.62
C PRO A 40 -11.56 12.13 -3.85
N GLY A 41 -11.48 12.80 -4.99
CA GLY A 41 -10.96 12.23 -6.23
C GLY A 41 -9.45 12.00 -6.17
N LEU A 42 -8.69 12.92 -5.59
CA LEU A 42 -7.25 12.72 -5.36
C LEU A 42 -6.98 11.67 -4.29
N SER A 43 -7.81 11.61 -3.24
CA SER A 43 -7.74 10.58 -2.20
C SER A 43 -7.97 9.19 -2.79
N GLU A 44 -9.04 9.02 -3.57
CA GLU A 44 -9.40 7.75 -4.22
C GLU A 44 -8.32 7.30 -5.22
N LYS A 45 -7.82 8.21 -6.07
CA LYS A 45 -6.72 7.88 -7.00
C LYS A 45 -5.46 7.41 -6.29
N ALA A 46 -5.15 7.92 -5.10
CA ALA A 46 -4.01 7.46 -4.31
C ALA A 46 -4.30 6.10 -3.65
N PHE A 47 -5.50 5.91 -3.12
CA PHE A 47 -5.96 4.64 -2.57
C PHE A 47 -5.91 3.50 -3.60
N ILE A 48 -6.43 3.71 -4.81
CA ILE A 48 -6.39 2.71 -5.90
C ILE A 48 -4.94 2.33 -6.23
N ARG A 49 -4.03 3.31 -6.27
CA ARG A 49 -2.61 3.08 -6.51
C ARG A 49 -1.95 2.28 -5.37
N ALA A 50 -2.29 2.55 -4.11
CA ALA A 50 -1.83 1.71 -2.98
C ALA A 50 -2.33 0.26 -3.11
N LEU A 51 -3.58 0.04 -3.49
CA LEU A 51 -4.14 -1.29 -3.72
C LEU A 51 -3.42 -2.02 -4.86
N GLU A 52 -3.16 -1.34 -5.98
CA GLU A 52 -2.43 -1.92 -7.11
C GLU A 52 -1.03 -2.40 -6.67
N LEU A 53 -0.31 -1.58 -5.90
CA LEU A 53 1.01 -1.95 -5.38
C LEU A 53 0.96 -3.12 -4.39
N LEU A 54 -0.05 -3.17 -3.51
CA LEU A 54 -0.28 -4.33 -2.64
C LEU A 54 -0.60 -5.58 -3.44
N ASP A 55 -1.43 -5.48 -4.48
CA ASP A 55 -1.79 -6.60 -5.34
C ASP A 55 -0.57 -7.14 -6.10
N LEU A 56 0.33 -6.27 -6.56
CA LEU A 56 1.62 -6.68 -7.11
C LEU A 56 2.49 -7.42 -6.07
N SER A 57 2.51 -6.96 -4.82
CA SER A 57 3.23 -7.66 -3.73
C SER A 57 2.57 -8.99 -3.32
N ILE A 58 1.24 -9.10 -3.33
CA ILE A 58 0.51 -10.34 -3.04
C ILE A 58 0.78 -11.39 -4.14
N GLY A 59 0.85 -10.94 -5.40
CA GLY A 59 1.15 -11.77 -6.56
C GLY A 59 2.60 -12.25 -6.63
N ASP A 60 3.52 -11.60 -5.92
CA ASP A 60 4.94 -11.95 -5.90
C ASP A 60 5.16 -13.33 -5.25
N ALA A 61 5.72 -14.27 -6.02
CA ALA A 61 5.97 -15.64 -5.56
C ALA A 61 6.95 -15.71 -4.37
N ARG A 62 7.85 -14.73 -4.24
CA ARG A 62 8.80 -14.64 -3.11
C ARG A 62 8.08 -14.52 -1.77
N TRP A 63 6.87 -13.96 -1.76
CA TRP A 63 6.09 -13.69 -0.56
C TRP A 63 4.95 -14.68 -0.31
N LYS A 64 4.96 -15.88 -0.94
CA LYS A 64 3.91 -16.90 -0.78
C LYS A 64 3.57 -17.20 0.68
N GLY A 65 4.58 -17.28 1.56
CA GLY A 65 4.40 -17.50 3.01
C GLY A 65 3.85 -16.31 3.79
N ARG A 66 3.80 -15.12 3.20
CA ARG A 66 3.35 -13.86 3.82
C ARG A 66 2.02 -13.36 3.26
N ARG A 67 1.41 -14.10 2.31
CA ARG A 67 0.17 -13.69 1.63
C ARG A 67 -0.96 -13.36 2.60
N LYS A 68 -1.14 -14.14 3.67
CA LYS A 68 -2.17 -13.90 4.67
C LYS A 68 -2.07 -12.51 5.29
N GLU A 69 -0.86 -12.06 5.58
CA GLU A 69 -0.60 -10.74 6.18
C GLU A 69 -0.75 -9.64 5.13
N LEU A 70 -0.29 -9.87 3.90
CA LEU A 70 -0.42 -8.92 2.79
C LEU A 70 -1.90 -8.72 2.39
N THR A 71 -2.69 -9.79 2.33
CA THR A 71 -4.13 -9.68 2.09
C THR A 71 -4.84 -9.04 3.28
N ARG A 72 -4.40 -9.31 4.52
CA ARG A 72 -4.96 -8.64 5.71
C ARG A 72 -4.74 -7.13 5.67
N VAL A 73 -3.53 -6.65 5.37
CA VAL A 73 -3.30 -5.20 5.30
C VAL A 73 -4.10 -4.57 4.15
N ARG A 74 -4.31 -5.29 3.05
CA ARG A 74 -5.19 -4.86 1.96
C ARG A 74 -6.65 -4.69 2.43
N GLU A 75 -7.19 -5.66 3.18
CA GLU A 75 -8.53 -5.57 3.79
C GLU A 75 -8.64 -4.37 4.74
N VAL A 76 -7.65 -4.18 5.61
CA VAL A 76 -7.61 -3.05 6.56
C VAL A 76 -7.52 -1.72 5.82
N LEU A 77 -6.79 -1.65 4.70
CA LEU A 77 -6.75 -0.45 3.85
C LEU A 77 -8.10 -0.14 3.21
N CYS A 78 -8.81 -1.16 2.70
CA CYS A 78 -10.18 -0.99 2.19
C CYS A 78 -11.13 -0.51 3.29
N ASP A 79 -11.09 -1.15 4.47
CA ASP A 79 -11.92 -0.75 5.61
C ASP A 79 -11.65 0.71 6.00
N ALA A 80 -10.38 1.11 6.10
CA ALA A 80 -9.99 2.47 6.45
C ALA A 80 -10.49 3.52 5.44
N MET A 81 -10.51 3.19 4.16
CA MET A 81 -11.06 4.06 3.11
C MET A 81 -12.59 4.15 3.19
N CYS A 82 -13.27 3.05 3.59
CA CYS A 82 -14.72 2.94 3.71
C CYS A 82 -15.29 3.36 5.09
N GLY A 83 -14.46 3.96 5.96
CA GLY A 83 -14.91 4.49 7.26
C GLY A 83 -14.58 3.64 8.48
N GLY A 84 -13.93 2.49 8.31
CA GLY A 84 -13.17 1.83 9.38
C GLY A 84 -13.96 0.93 10.33
N SER A 85 -15.20 0.57 10.01
CA SER A 85 -16.08 -0.14 10.96
C SER A 85 -15.69 -1.60 11.22
N ALA A 86 -15.07 -2.30 10.25
CA ALA A 86 -14.79 -3.73 10.38
C ALA A 86 -13.55 -4.02 11.24
N TYR A 87 -12.53 -3.16 11.17
CA TYR A 87 -11.26 -3.35 11.87
C TYR A 87 -10.88 -2.17 12.78
N ASN A 88 -11.80 -1.21 13.00
CA ASN A 88 -11.51 0.06 13.67
C ASN A 88 -10.32 0.78 13.04
N SER A 89 -10.27 0.79 11.71
CA SER A 89 -9.12 1.24 10.94
C SER A 89 -9.29 2.65 10.40
N ASN A 90 -8.18 3.35 10.15
CA ASN A 90 -8.20 4.66 9.49
C ASN A 90 -6.90 4.89 8.72
N LEU A 91 -6.92 5.80 7.74
CA LEU A 91 -5.74 6.06 6.90
C LEU A 91 -4.55 6.62 7.71
N ALA A 92 -4.80 7.26 8.86
CA ALA A 92 -3.73 7.77 9.72
C ALA A 92 -2.97 6.65 10.45
N SER A 93 -3.65 5.59 10.89
CA SER A 93 -2.98 4.43 11.50
C SER A 93 -2.18 3.64 10.46
N LEU A 94 -2.71 3.48 9.26
CA LEU A 94 -2.00 2.82 8.16
C LEU A 94 -0.80 3.63 7.66
N ASP A 95 -0.91 4.95 7.57
CA ASP A 95 0.21 5.83 7.23
C ASP A 95 1.38 5.64 8.21
N ARG A 96 1.10 5.63 9.52
CA ARG A 96 2.12 5.32 10.55
C ARG A 96 2.68 3.91 10.41
N TYR A 97 1.82 2.91 10.21
CA TYR A 97 2.25 1.53 10.00
C TYR A 97 3.23 1.40 8.83
N PHE A 98 2.90 2.00 7.68
CA PHE A 98 3.75 1.91 6.50
C PHE A 98 5.01 2.77 6.59
N PHE A 99 4.99 3.86 7.36
CA PHE A 99 6.16 4.69 7.58
C PHE A 99 7.35 3.91 8.15
N HIS A 100 7.10 2.92 9.01
CA HIS A 100 8.16 2.06 9.54
C HIS A 100 8.90 1.28 8.44
N PHE A 101 8.21 0.87 7.36
CA PHE A 101 8.86 0.23 6.23
C PHE A 101 9.70 1.20 5.41
N ALA A 102 9.28 2.46 5.30
CA ALA A 102 10.09 3.50 4.66
C ALA A 102 11.39 3.74 5.43
N VAL A 103 11.32 3.77 6.77
CA VAL A 103 12.52 3.86 7.63
C VAL A 103 13.40 2.61 7.45
N ALA A 104 12.83 1.41 7.53
CA ALA A 104 13.57 0.16 7.38
C ALA A 104 14.24 0.03 6.00
N ALA A 105 13.54 0.42 4.92
CA ALA A 105 14.07 0.41 3.57
C ALA A 105 15.27 1.37 3.38
N ARG A 106 15.37 2.43 4.19
CA ARG A 106 16.51 3.37 4.19
C ARG A 106 17.65 2.96 5.11
N ALA A 107 17.36 2.21 6.16
CA ALA A 107 18.35 1.74 7.13
C ALA A 107 19.18 0.55 6.60
N GLY A 108 18.73 -0.12 5.53
CA GLY A 108 19.37 -1.30 4.95
C GLY A 108 20.42 -1.03 3.87
N HIS A 109 21.16 0.08 3.97
CA HIS A 109 22.33 0.36 3.12
C HIS A 109 23.62 0.20 3.91
#